data_AF-A0A183B286-F1
#
_entry.id   AF-A0A183B286-F1
#
_cell.length_a   1.000
_cell.length_b   1.000
_cell.length_c   1.000
_cell.angle_alpha   90.00
_cell.angle_beta   90.00
_cell.angle_gamma   90.00
#
_symmetry.space_group_name_H-M   'P 1'
#
loop_
_entity.id
_entity.type
_entity.pdbx_description
1 polymer ?
#
loop_
_entity_poly.entity_id
_entity_poly.type
_entity_poly.pdbx_seq_one_letter_code
_entity_poly.pdbx_strand_id
1 'polypeptide(L)'
;MDFLIQGIPVNFPYKPYGCQLSIMNRVVEALESRRNCLLESPTGTGKTLSLLCASLAWVNKKLVDKETIEVDVGITVLTLMALPQTRSSGVCEFDLPRKKSDLVRTINKLDAGGPWDIEDLVTALTPVPSCPYYCSRKLAKTADIIFCPYNYLLDPINRSATTIELSGHIVILDEAHNIEDASRESASFKITDYQLMKTKEDLENLVKQNVENESCEQLISMIAAMLRVMQLTRSRLVHVGESAQPTQVWTGTEISGLMGTVGLGPEQVLVVERAYRKLSTVMNENSSEATNSRENSNAKPKLATSSLHLMQALFVVLGYMFRILLIVATEDGWHE
;
A
#
# COMPACT_ATOMS: atom_id res chain seq x y z
N MET A 1 25.44 15.43 -22.47
CA MET A 1 26.91 15.59 -22.35
C MET A 1 27.33 14.75 -21.17
N ASP A 2 28.47 14.06 -21.27
CA ASP A 2 28.89 13.17 -20.19
C ASP A 2 29.78 13.91 -19.20
N PHE A 3 29.40 13.86 -17.92
CA PHE A 3 30.14 14.46 -16.82
C PHE A 3 30.64 13.37 -15.90
N LEU A 4 31.92 13.41 -15.54
CA LEU A 4 32.48 12.46 -14.59
C LEU A 4 32.14 12.88 -13.15
N ILE A 5 31.35 12.06 -12.47
CA ILE A 5 30.96 12.21 -11.08
C ILE A 5 31.48 10.99 -10.33
N GLN A 6 32.45 11.16 -9.42
CA GLN A 6 33.11 10.04 -8.71
C GLN A 6 33.60 8.91 -9.64
N GLY A 7 34.10 9.26 -10.83
CA GLY A 7 34.54 8.28 -11.84
C GLY A 7 33.41 7.53 -12.55
N ILE A 8 32.16 8.00 -12.45
CA ILE A 8 31.00 7.50 -13.18
C ILE A 8 30.63 8.51 -14.27
N PRO A 9 30.53 8.11 -15.54
CA PRO A 9 30.03 8.98 -16.60
C PRO A 9 28.52 9.18 -16.46
N VAL A 10 28.11 10.40 -16.11
CA VAL A 10 26.70 10.79 -15.98
C VAL A 10 26.30 11.58 -17.21
N ASN A 11 25.37 11.04 -18.01
CA ASN A 11 24.78 11.78 -19.12
C ASN A 11 23.71 12.74 -18.58
N PHE A 12 24.00 14.04 -18.66
CA PHE A 12 23.08 15.10 -18.26
C PHE A 12 22.62 15.89 -19.51
N PRO A 13 21.32 16.24 -19.63
CA PRO A 13 20.76 16.80 -20.86
C PRO A 13 21.26 18.23 -21.18
N TYR A 14 21.78 18.95 -20.19
CA TYR A 14 22.34 20.30 -20.36
C TYR A 14 23.58 20.47 -19.48
N LYS A 15 24.16 21.67 -19.42
CA LYS A 15 25.28 21.96 -18.51
C LYS A 15 24.76 22.05 -17.08
N PRO A 16 25.15 21.15 -16.16
CA PRO A 16 24.61 21.13 -14.81
C PRO A 16 25.08 22.34 -14.01
N TYR A 17 24.21 22.84 -13.13
CA TYR A 17 24.56 23.85 -12.14
C TYR A 17 25.46 23.27 -11.04
N GLY A 18 26.17 24.14 -10.31
CA GLY A 18 27.02 23.72 -9.19
C GLY A 18 26.24 22.91 -8.13
N CYS A 19 25.01 23.30 -7.83
CA CYS A 19 24.14 22.55 -6.91
C CYS A 19 23.75 21.17 -7.44
N GLN A 20 23.46 21.04 -8.75
CA GLN A 20 23.15 19.77 -9.39
C GLN A 20 24.35 18.83 -9.35
N LEU A 21 25.56 19.34 -9.62
CA LEU A 21 26.81 18.60 -9.49
C LEU A 21 27.02 18.10 -8.05
N SER A 22 26.78 18.95 -7.05
CA SER A 22 26.88 18.56 -5.65
C SER A 22 25.89 17.45 -5.28
N ILE A 23 24.64 17.54 -5.73
CA ILE A 23 23.62 16.50 -5.54
C ILE A 23 24.08 15.19 -6.17
N MET A 24 24.45 15.21 -7.46
CA MET A 24 24.88 14.01 -8.18
C MET A 24 26.09 13.34 -7.51
N ASN A 25 27.07 14.13 -7.04
CA ASN A 25 28.21 13.60 -6.28
C ASN A 25 27.79 12.88 -4.99
N ARG A 26 26.88 13.48 -4.21
CA ARG A 26 26.40 12.88 -2.95
C ARG A 26 25.57 11.63 -3.17
N VAL A 27 24.74 11.60 -4.22
CA VAL A 27 23.98 10.42 -4.61
C VAL A 27 24.93 9.26 -4.92
N VAL A 28 25.90 9.47 -5.81
CA VAL A 28 26.85 8.42 -6.20
C VAL A 28 27.68 7.94 -5.00
N GLU A 29 28.14 8.85 -4.14
CA GLU A 29 28.87 8.50 -2.91
C GLU A 29 28.03 7.62 -1.97
N ALA A 30 26.74 7.96 -1.79
CA ALA A 30 25.82 7.19 -0.95
C ALA A 30 25.56 5.80 -1.52
N LEU A 31 25.36 5.69 -2.84
CA LEU A 31 25.14 4.41 -3.53
C LEU A 31 26.37 3.49 -3.46
N GLU A 32 27.57 3.99 -3.75
CA GLU A 32 28.82 3.21 -3.64
C GLU A 32 29.05 2.71 -2.21
N SER A 33 28.69 3.53 -1.21
CA SER A 33 28.85 3.16 0.20
C SER A 33 27.65 2.40 0.80
N ARG A 34 26.62 2.07 0.00
CA ARG A 34 25.38 1.41 0.43
C ARG A 34 24.72 2.06 1.66
N ARG A 35 24.65 3.39 1.67
CA ARG A 35 24.06 4.17 2.77
C ARG A 35 22.88 5.02 2.31
N ASN A 36 22.00 5.31 3.27
CA ASN A 36 20.93 6.29 3.07
C ASN A 36 21.50 7.71 3.02
N CYS A 37 20.88 8.58 2.21
CA CYS A 37 21.28 9.97 2.05
C CYS A 37 20.06 10.90 2.13
N LEU A 38 20.17 11.97 2.92
CA LEU A 38 19.20 13.05 2.97
C LEU A 38 19.78 14.26 2.23
N LEU A 39 19.08 14.72 1.19
CA LEU A 39 19.54 15.79 0.31
C LEU A 39 18.56 16.94 0.31
N GLU A 40 19.03 18.11 0.71
CA GLU A 40 18.26 19.35 0.65
C GLU A 40 18.74 20.20 -0.54
N SER A 41 17.79 20.74 -1.29
CA SER A 41 18.07 21.75 -2.31
C SER A 41 16.83 22.61 -2.55
N PRO A 42 16.95 23.89 -2.96
CA PRO A 42 15.80 24.74 -3.28
C PRO A 42 14.93 24.19 -4.43
N THR A 43 13.67 24.63 -4.51
CA THR A 43 12.78 24.31 -5.64
C THR A 43 13.30 24.90 -6.95
N GLY A 44 12.93 24.30 -8.09
CA GLY A 44 13.33 24.79 -9.41
C GLY A 44 14.81 24.54 -9.81
N THR A 45 15.59 23.84 -8.99
CA THR A 45 17.01 23.55 -9.25
C THR A 45 17.25 22.25 -10.02
N GLY A 46 16.21 21.51 -10.39
CA GLY A 46 16.33 20.22 -11.09
C GLY A 46 16.78 19.07 -10.19
N LYS A 47 16.26 19.01 -8.95
CA LYS A 47 16.51 17.92 -7.99
C LYS A 47 16.21 16.55 -8.59
N THR A 48 14.97 16.33 -9.04
CA THR A 48 14.50 15.07 -9.62
C THR A 48 15.38 14.61 -10.78
N LEU A 49 15.73 15.53 -11.69
CA LEU A 49 16.62 15.21 -12.82
C LEU A 49 18.03 14.81 -12.34
N SER A 50 18.59 15.52 -11.36
CA SER A 50 19.91 15.21 -10.80
C SER A 50 19.93 13.85 -10.11
N LEU A 51 18.86 13.54 -9.35
CA LEU A 51 18.68 12.26 -8.67
C LEU A 51 18.60 11.10 -9.67
N LEU A 52 17.75 11.23 -10.71
CA LEU A 52 17.57 10.20 -11.72
C LEU A 52 18.83 9.98 -12.56
N CYS A 53 19.45 11.05 -13.08
CA CYS A 53 20.65 10.92 -13.90
C CYS A 53 21.81 10.25 -13.14
N ALA A 54 22.05 10.65 -11.87
CA ALA A 54 23.10 10.05 -11.06
C ALA A 54 22.82 8.58 -10.74
N SER A 55 21.59 8.26 -10.34
CA SER A 55 21.21 6.90 -9.96
C SER A 55 21.27 5.94 -11.16
N LEU A 56 20.72 6.35 -12.31
CA LEU A 56 20.76 5.55 -13.54
C LEU A 56 22.17 5.36 -14.07
N ALA A 57 23.01 6.40 -14.01
CA ALA A 57 24.42 6.29 -14.41
C ALA A 57 25.18 5.30 -13.51
N TRP A 58 24.93 5.34 -12.19
CA TRP A 58 25.50 4.38 -11.25
C TRP A 58 25.06 2.96 -11.56
N VAL A 59 23.76 2.73 -11.72
CA VAL A 59 23.18 1.42 -12.07
C VAL A 59 23.78 0.88 -13.38
N ASN A 60 23.80 1.69 -14.44
CA ASN A 60 24.36 1.30 -15.73
C ASN A 60 25.84 0.91 -15.63
N LYS A 61 26.63 1.65 -14.84
CA LYS A 61 28.04 1.31 -14.60
C LYS A 61 28.17 -0.04 -13.92
N LYS A 62 27.38 -0.30 -12.87
CA LYS A 62 27.43 -1.55 -12.11
C LYS A 62 27.02 -2.76 -12.94
N LEU A 63 26.04 -2.60 -13.84
CA LEU A 63 25.66 -3.63 -14.81
C LEU A 63 26.78 -3.96 -15.80
N VAL A 64 27.44 -2.92 -16.33
CA VAL A 64 28.59 -3.09 -17.24
C VAL A 64 29.75 -3.80 -16.53
N ASP A 65 30.00 -3.46 -15.27
CA ASP A 65 31.05 -4.04 -14.44
C ASP A 65 30.72 -5.49 -13.97
N LYS A 66 29.52 -6.01 -14.31
CA LYS A 66 29.01 -7.33 -13.91
C LYS A 66 29.04 -7.59 -12.40
N GLU A 67 29.01 -6.54 -11.59
CA GLU A 67 28.64 -6.70 -10.19
C GLU A 67 27.18 -7.19 -10.19
N THR A 68 26.88 -8.26 -9.43
CA THR A 68 25.53 -8.84 -9.36
C THR A 68 24.54 -7.82 -8.81
N ILE A 69 23.95 -7.07 -9.71
CA ILE A 69 22.76 -6.27 -9.51
C ILE A 69 21.80 -6.73 -10.61
N GLU A 70 20.69 -7.35 -10.22
CA GLU A 70 19.61 -7.67 -11.14
C GLU A 70 18.98 -6.35 -11.58
N VAL A 71 19.37 -5.86 -12.75
CA VAL A 71 18.68 -4.75 -13.41
C VAL A 71 18.49 -5.16 -14.86
N ASP A 72 17.28 -5.61 -15.17
CA ASP A 72 16.80 -5.62 -16.55
C ASP A 72 16.62 -4.16 -16.99
N VAL A 73 16.83 -3.88 -18.28
CA VAL A 73 16.79 -2.52 -18.85
C VAL A 73 15.70 -2.42 -19.93
N GLY A 74 14.56 -1.86 -19.56
CA GLY A 74 13.46 -1.29 -20.34
C GLY A 74 12.68 -0.21 -19.55
N ILE A 75 12.66 1.03 -20.06
CA ILE A 75 11.93 2.16 -19.44
C ILE A 75 10.42 1.93 -19.56
N THR A 76 9.75 1.58 -18.45
CA THR A 76 8.29 1.50 -18.35
C THR A 76 7.83 2.42 -17.21
N VAL A 77 7.30 3.61 -17.53
CA VAL A 77 6.75 4.52 -16.51
C VAL A 77 5.38 4.00 -16.10
N LEU A 78 5.27 3.55 -14.86
CA LEU A 78 4.06 2.88 -14.40
C LEU A 78 3.49 3.52 -13.14
N THR A 79 2.60 4.49 -13.31
CA THR A 79 1.85 5.03 -12.19
C THR A 79 0.61 4.15 -11.94
N LEU A 80 0.55 3.54 -10.76
CA LEU A 80 -0.53 2.65 -10.35
C LEU A 80 -1.71 3.47 -9.78
N MET A 81 -2.83 3.52 -10.51
CA MET A 81 -4.11 3.98 -9.95
C MET A 81 -5.23 2.97 -10.15
N ALA A 82 -6.09 2.86 -9.14
CA ALA A 82 -7.31 2.07 -9.18
C ALA A 82 -8.28 2.64 -10.23
N LEU A 83 -8.63 1.84 -11.23
CA LEU A 83 -9.68 2.21 -12.18
C LEU A 83 -11.05 2.01 -11.52
N PRO A 84 -11.97 3.00 -11.55
CA PRO A 84 -13.29 2.81 -11.03
C PRO A 84 -14.22 2.13 -12.06
N GLN A 85 -15.16 1.37 -11.48
CA GLN A 85 -16.48 0.97 -11.99
C GLN A 85 -16.64 -0.42 -12.60
N THR A 86 -17.04 -1.34 -11.72
CA THR A 86 -17.92 -2.47 -12.03
C THR A 86 -19.29 -1.96 -12.51
N ARG A 87 -19.76 -2.42 -13.67
CA ARG A 87 -21.19 -2.37 -14.02
C ARG A 87 -22.00 -3.36 -13.16
N SER A 88 -23.31 -3.18 -13.15
CA SER A 88 -24.35 -3.95 -12.43
C SER A 88 -24.33 -5.48 -12.61
N SER A 89 -23.48 -6.02 -13.48
CA SER A 89 -23.31 -7.46 -13.74
C SER A 89 -22.19 -8.14 -12.94
N GLY A 90 -21.42 -7.40 -12.13
CA GLY A 90 -20.35 -7.97 -11.31
C GLY A 90 -19.13 -8.48 -12.10
N VAL A 91 -19.05 -8.20 -13.40
CA VAL A 91 -17.92 -8.56 -14.27
C VAL A 91 -17.39 -7.30 -14.94
N CYS A 92 -16.07 -7.10 -14.88
CA CYS A 92 -15.41 -5.97 -15.54
C CYS A 92 -15.27 -6.25 -17.04
N GLU A 93 -15.66 -5.30 -17.88
CA GLU A 93 -15.55 -5.37 -19.35
C GLU A 93 -14.09 -5.55 -19.82
N PHE A 94 -13.13 -5.13 -18.99
CA PHE A 94 -11.70 -5.25 -19.27
C PHE A 94 -11.03 -6.47 -18.61
N ASP A 95 -11.77 -7.30 -17.87
CA ASP A 95 -11.24 -8.50 -17.21
C ASP A 95 -11.83 -9.79 -17.82
N LEU A 96 -11.86 -9.84 -19.16
CA LEU A 96 -12.36 -10.97 -19.93
C LEU A 96 -11.23 -11.96 -20.29
N PRO A 97 -11.54 -13.27 -20.46
CA PRO A 97 -10.56 -14.28 -20.87
C PRO A 97 -9.95 -14.00 -22.26
N ARG A 98 -8.64 -14.26 -22.42
CA ARG A 98 -7.76 -13.59 -23.40
C ARG A 98 -7.12 -14.53 -24.43
N LYS A 99 -6.77 -13.99 -25.61
CA LYS A 99 -5.62 -14.45 -26.41
C LYS A 99 -4.37 -13.66 -25.99
N LYS A 100 -3.33 -14.33 -25.48
CA LYS A 100 -2.09 -13.66 -25.00
C LYS A 100 -1.36 -12.82 -26.07
N SER A 101 -1.59 -13.10 -27.35
CA SER A 101 -0.91 -12.46 -28.48
C SER A 101 -1.18 -10.97 -28.63
N ASP A 102 -2.41 -10.52 -28.33
CA ASP A 102 -2.83 -9.15 -28.64
C ASP A 102 -2.29 -8.15 -27.63
N LEU A 103 -2.23 -8.55 -26.35
CA LEU A 103 -1.65 -7.73 -25.28
C LEU A 103 -0.16 -7.49 -25.51
N VAL A 104 0.61 -8.55 -25.75
CA VAL A 104 2.07 -8.46 -25.98
C VAL A 104 2.36 -7.58 -27.20
N ARG A 105 1.57 -7.74 -28.27
CA ARG A 105 1.73 -6.89 -29.47
C ARG A 105 1.46 -5.42 -29.19
N THR A 106 0.44 -5.10 -28.39
CA THR A 106 0.11 -3.72 -28.05
C THR A 106 1.20 -3.09 -27.17
N ILE A 107 1.68 -3.81 -26.16
CA ILE A 107 2.77 -3.31 -25.28
C ILE A 107 4.06 -3.12 -26.09
N ASN A 108 4.48 -4.09 -26.91
CA ASN A 108 5.68 -3.94 -27.73
C ASN A 108 5.61 -2.75 -28.70
N LYS A 109 4.40 -2.41 -29.20
CA LYS A 109 4.21 -1.21 -30.03
C LYS A 109 4.35 0.07 -29.20
N LEU A 110 3.85 0.05 -27.97
CA LEU A 110 3.95 1.18 -27.04
C LEU A 110 5.42 1.43 -26.69
N ASP A 111 6.15 0.38 -26.32
CA ASP A 111 7.58 0.46 -25.97
C ASP A 111 8.45 0.93 -27.15
N ALA A 112 8.10 0.52 -28.37
CA ALA A 112 8.79 0.99 -29.58
C ALA A 112 8.58 2.50 -29.85
N GLY A 113 7.54 3.11 -29.27
CA GLY A 113 7.25 4.53 -29.34
C GLY A 113 8.11 5.39 -28.40
N GLY A 114 8.85 4.79 -27.48
CA GLY A 114 9.60 5.48 -26.44
C GLY A 114 8.89 5.46 -25.08
N PRO A 115 9.31 6.30 -24.12
CA PRO A 115 8.68 6.36 -22.80
C PRO A 115 7.24 6.84 -22.92
N TRP A 116 6.34 6.17 -22.22
CA TRP A 116 4.89 6.38 -22.23
C TRP A 116 4.36 6.53 -20.80
N ASP A 117 3.24 7.23 -20.60
CA ASP A 117 2.60 7.41 -19.28
C ASP A 117 1.33 6.54 -19.10
N ILE A 118 0.55 6.80 -18.03
CA ILE A 118 -0.66 5.99 -17.76
C ILE A 118 -1.69 6.20 -18.86
N GLU A 119 -1.82 7.44 -19.31
CA GLU A 119 -2.80 7.91 -20.28
C GLU A 119 -2.52 7.24 -21.63
N ASP A 120 -1.25 7.11 -21.99
CA ASP A 120 -0.79 6.34 -23.14
C ASP A 120 -1.12 4.84 -22.98
N LEU A 121 -0.85 4.25 -21.82
CA LEU A 121 -1.18 2.84 -21.54
C LEU A 121 -2.68 2.57 -21.62
N VAL A 122 -3.51 3.44 -21.04
CA VAL A 122 -4.96 3.36 -21.08
C VAL A 122 -5.45 3.49 -22.52
N THR A 123 -4.91 4.44 -23.28
CA THR A 123 -5.27 4.64 -24.70
C THR A 123 -4.90 3.42 -25.54
N ALA A 124 -3.71 2.85 -25.33
CA ALA A 124 -3.25 1.67 -26.04
C ALA A 124 -4.07 0.42 -25.72
N LEU A 125 -4.52 0.28 -24.47
CA LEU A 125 -5.29 -0.88 -24.00
C LEU A 125 -6.80 -0.74 -24.18
N THR A 126 -7.35 0.46 -24.40
CA THR A 126 -8.77 0.69 -24.69
C THR A 126 -9.34 -0.21 -25.81
N PRO A 127 -8.66 -0.40 -26.95
CA PRO A 127 -9.14 -1.28 -28.02
C PRO A 127 -8.97 -2.79 -27.74
N VAL A 128 -8.35 -3.17 -26.62
CA VAL A 128 -8.06 -4.56 -26.23
C VAL A 128 -8.88 -4.90 -24.98
N PRO A 129 -9.44 -6.12 -24.86
CA PRO A 129 -10.12 -6.55 -23.63
C PRO A 129 -9.11 -6.85 -22.51
N SER A 130 -8.37 -5.84 -22.06
CA SER A 130 -7.36 -5.95 -21.01
C SER A 130 -7.40 -4.74 -20.09
N CYS A 131 -7.56 -5.01 -18.80
CA CYS A 131 -7.56 -4.01 -17.75
C CYS A 131 -6.18 -3.35 -17.60
N PRO A 132 -6.05 -2.02 -17.80
CA PRO A 132 -4.80 -1.31 -17.62
C PRO A 132 -4.23 -1.46 -16.21
N TYR A 133 -5.07 -1.49 -15.17
CA TYR A 133 -4.64 -1.68 -13.78
C TYR A 133 -3.93 -3.03 -13.54
N TYR A 134 -4.49 -4.14 -14.02
CA TYR A 134 -3.84 -5.44 -13.85
C TYR A 134 -2.65 -5.62 -14.80
N CYS A 135 -2.70 -4.97 -15.97
CA CYS A 135 -1.58 -4.95 -16.90
C CYS A 135 -0.38 -4.24 -16.28
N SER A 136 -0.60 -3.04 -15.74
CA SER A 136 0.43 -2.23 -15.12
C SER A 136 1.10 -2.99 -13.96
N ARG A 137 0.33 -3.61 -13.06
CA ARG A 137 0.88 -4.46 -12.00
C ARG A 137 1.78 -5.60 -12.46
N LYS A 138 1.53 -6.16 -13.66
CA LYS A 138 2.39 -7.21 -14.24
C LYS A 138 3.65 -6.62 -14.84
N LEU A 139 3.54 -5.49 -15.53
CA LEU A 139 4.67 -4.76 -16.13
C LEU A 139 5.64 -4.23 -15.06
N ALA A 140 5.12 -3.85 -13.88
CA ALA A 140 5.94 -3.42 -12.75
C ALA A 140 7.03 -4.43 -12.34
N LYS A 141 6.84 -5.74 -12.60
CA LYS A 141 7.81 -6.78 -12.23
C LYS A 141 9.07 -6.77 -13.09
N THR A 142 9.00 -6.21 -14.28
CA THR A 142 10.09 -6.19 -15.28
C THR A 142 10.47 -4.76 -15.66
N ALA A 143 10.07 -3.78 -14.86
CA ALA A 143 10.32 -2.36 -15.11
C ALA A 143 11.55 -1.88 -14.35
N ASP A 144 12.38 -1.05 -14.99
CA ASP A 144 13.61 -0.54 -14.36
C ASP A 144 13.34 0.61 -13.40
N ILE A 145 12.31 1.41 -13.72
CA ILE A 145 11.93 2.61 -12.99
C ILE A 145 10.45 2.53 -12.69
N ILE A 146 10.09 2.55 -11.41
CA ILE A 146 8.71 2.55 -10.97
C ILE A 146 8.42 3.88 -10.29
N PHE A 147 7.48 4.65 -10.85
CA PHE A 147 6.94 5.84 -10.21
C PHE A 147 5.71 5.44 -9.40
N CYS A 148 5.77 5.55 -8.08
CA CYS A 148 4.64 5.24 -7.22
C CYS A 148 4.47 6.29 -6.12
N PRO A 149 3.23 6.58 -5.69
CA PRO A 149 2.98 7.46 -4.56
C PRO A 149 3.35 6.76 -3.23
N TYR A 150 3.60 7.57 -2.19
CA TYR A 150 4.06 7.08 -0.88
C TYR A 150 3.18 6.00 -0.26
N ASN A 151 1.86 6.06 -0.47
CA ASN A 151 0.94 5.07 0.08
C ASN A 151 1.20 3.63 -0.41
N TYR A 152 1.88 3.41 -1.55
CA TYR A 152 2.26 2.06 -1.97
C TYR A 152 3.40 1.46 -1.12
N LEU A 153 4.20 2.33 -0.51
CA LEU A 153 5.33 1.94 0.34
C LEU A 153 4.97 1.99 1.83
N LEU A 154 4.15 2.96 2.25
CA LEU A 154 3.87 3.27 3.65
C LEU A 154 2.58 2.66 4.19
N ASP A 155 1.54 2.48 3.36
CA ASP A 155 0.26 1.91 3.81
C ASP A 155 0.39 0.38 3.89
N PRO A 156 0.25 -0.23 5.09
CA PRO A 156 0.38 -1.68 5.26
C PRO A 156 -0.61 -2.48 4.41
N ILE A 157 -1.83 -1.96 4.21
CA ILE A 157 -2.87 -2.62 3.42
C ILE A 157 -2.44 -2.64 1.96
N ASN A 158 -2.02 -1.50 1.41
CA ASN A 158 -1.53 -1.44 0.03
C ASN A 158 -0.25 -2.28 -0.12
N ARG A 159 0.69 -2.19 0.83
CA ARG A 159 1.96 -2.93 0.79
C ARG A 159 1.74 -4.43 0.66
N SER A 160 0.77 -4.98 1.41
CA SER A 160 0.40 -6.40 1.32
C SER A 160 -0.18 -6.80 -0.04
N ALA A 161 -0.84 -5.87 -0.72
CA ALA A 161 -1.42 -6.08 -2.05
C ALA A 161 -0.42 -5.84 -3.20
N THR A 162 0.63 -5.05 -2.96
CA THR A 162 1.66 -4.72 -3.96
C THR A 162 2.67 -5.85 -4.15
N THR A 163 3.19 -5.99 -5.37
CA THR A 163 4.21 -7.01 -5.72
C THR A 163 5.60 -6.39 -5.87
N ILE A 164 5.80 -5.18 -5.33
CA ILE A 164 7.08 -4.47 -5.43
C ILE A 164 7.97 -4.98 -4.29
N GLU A 165 9.03 -5.70 -4.60
CA GLU A 165 10.09 -6.00 -3.64
C GLU A 165 11.03 -4.78 -3.55
N LEU A 166 11.60 -4.51 -2.38
CA LEU A 166 12.53 -3.38 -2.21
C LEU A 166 13.99 -3.83 -2.03
N SER A 167 14.20 -5.12 -1.82
CA SER A 167 15.55 -5.68 -1.71
C SER A 167 16.27 -5.53 -3.04
N GLY A 168 17.50 -5.02 -3.01
CA GLY A 168 18.28 -4.77 -4.23
C GLY A 168 17.86 -3.54 -5.05
N HIS A 169 16.86 -2.77 -4.61
CA HIS A 169 16.39 -1.57 -5.32
C HIS A 169 16.92 -0.27 -4.70
N ILE A 170 17.08 0.76 -5.53
CA ILE A 170 17.33 2.14 -5.08
C ILE A 170 15.97 2.81 -4.87
N VAL A 171 15.69 3.23 -3.62
CA VAL A 171 14.46 3.94 -3.29
C VAL A 171 14.75 5.45 -3.21
N ILE A 172 14.07 6.23 -4.04
CA ILE A 172 14.16 7.69 -4.04
C ILE A 172 12.82 8.25 -3.53
N LEU A 173 12.88 8.98 -2.43
CA LEU A 173 11.73 9.71 -1.88
C LEU A 173 11.84 11.18 -2.29
N ASP A 174 11.09 11.57 -3.32
CA ASP A 174 11.06 12.95 -3.80
C ASP A 174 10.04 13.78 -3.00
N GLU A 175 10.40 15.00 -2.63
CA GLU A 175 9.59 15.82 -1.71
C GLU A 175 9.29 15.10 -0.38
N ALA A 176 10.32 14.49 0.21
CA ALA A 176 10.25 13.72 1.47
C ALA A 176 9.71 14.50 2.68
N HIS A 177 9.52 15.82 2.57
CA HIS A 177 8.87 16.60 3.62
C HIS A 177 7.40 16.18 3.85
N ASN A 178 6.74 15.53 2.89
CA ASN A 178 5.37 14.99 3.07
C ASN A 178 5.33 13.58 3.67
N ILE A 179 6.48 12.96 3.96
CA ILE A 179 6.52 11.57 4.42
C ILE A 179 5.86 11.39 5.80
N GLU A 180 5.97 12.38 6.69
CA GLU A 180 5.37 12.34 8.02
C GLU A 180 3.84 12.33 7.92
N ASP A 181 3.27 13.28 7.16
CA ASP A 181 1.83 13.37 6.95
C ASP A 181 1.30 12.12 6.24
N ALA A 182 2.01 11.62 5.23
CA ALA A 182 1.64 10.39 4.52
C ALA A 182 1.66 9.16 5.43
N SER A 183 2.66 9.05 6.32
CA SER A 183 2.75 7.99 7.32
C SER A 183 1.61 8.09 8.34
N ARG A 184 1.32 9.30 8.81
CA ARG A 184 0.24 9.55 9.77
C ARG A 184 -1.13 9.20 9.19
N GLU A 185 -1.40 9.59 7.94
CA GLU A 185 -2.66 9.25 7.27
C GLU A 185 -2.79 7.73 7.06
N SER A 186 -1.72 7.07 6.62
CA SER A 186 -1.69 5.61 6.40
C SER A 186 -1.90 4.79 7.69
N ALA A 187 -1.55 5.37 8.85
CA ALA A 187 -1.77 4.78 10.17
C ALA A 187 -3.04 5.29 10.86
N SER A 188 -3.86 6.11 10.19
CA SER A 188 -5.09 6.69 10.74
C SER A 188 -6.32 6.03 10.12
N PHE A 189 -7.35 5.82 10.95
CA PHE A 189 -8.63 5.32 10.47
C PHE A 189 -9.80 5.98 11.21
N LYS A 190 -10.84 6.34 10.46
CA LYS A 190 -12.06 6.97 11.00
C LYS A 190 -13.17 5.94 11.06
N ILE A 191 -13.74 5.78 12.25
CA ILE A 191 -14.86 4.88 12.52
C ILE A 191 -16.10 5.66 12.90
N THR A 192 -17.26 5.16 12.49
CA THR A 192 -18.56 5.60 12.99
C THR A 192 -19.26 4.48 13.76
N ASP A 193 -20.16 4.86 14.66
CA ASP A 193 -21.01 3.91 15.40
C ASP A 193 -21.86 3.07 14.45
N TYR A 194 -22.35 3.66 13.36
CA TYR A 194 -23.06 2.95 12.29
C TYR A 194 -22.22 1.84 11.64
N GLN A 195 -20.95 2.11 11.31
CA GLN A 195 -20.06 1.10 10.71
C GLN A 195 -19.80 -0.07 11.68
N LEU A 196 -19.60 0.24 12.96
CA LEU A 196 -19.42 -0.77 14.01
C LEU A 196 -20.68 -1.63 14.19
N MET A 197 -21.86 -1.00 14.27
CA MET A 197 -23.13 -1.72 14.42
C MET A 197 -23.42 -2.64 13.23
N LYS A 198 -23.22 -2.16 12.00
CA LYS A 198 -23.39 -2.98 10.80
C LYS A 198 -22.43 -4.17 10.77
N THR A 199 -21.18 -3.97 11.15
CA THR A 199 -20.19 -5.06 11.23
C THR A 199 -20.55 -6.07 12.31
N LYS A 200 -21.10 -5.61 13.44
CA LYS A 200 -21.64 -6.49 14.49
C LYS A 200 -22.78 -7.36 13.97
N GLU A 201 -23.74 -6.77 13.26
CA GLU A 201 -24.86 -7.50 12.66
C GLU A 201 -24.37 -8.55 11.65
N ASP A 202 -23.39 -8.20 10.82
CA ASP A 202 -22.78 -9.14 9.87
C ASP A 202 -22.14 -10.35 10.59
N LEU A 203 -21.42 -10.12 11.69
CA LEU A 203 -20.82 -11.19 12.49
C LEU A 203 -21.88 -12.03 13.21
N GLU A 204 -22.93 -11.42 13.78
CA GLU A 204 -24.05 -12.14 14.39
C GLU A 204 -24.77 -13.04 13.38
N ASN A 205 -24.87 -12.60 12.12
CA ASN A 205 -25.43 -13.41 11.05
C ASN A 205 -24.53 -14.59 10.66
N LEU A 206 -23.21 -14.48 10.80
CA LEU A 206 -22.28 -15.61 10.63
C LEU A 206 -22.41 -16.62 11.77
N VAL A 207 -22.59 -16.15 13.01
CA VAL A 207 -22.85 -17.03 14.16
C VAL A 207 -24.14 -17.83 13.96
N LYS A 208 -25.22 -17.19 13.48
CA LYS A 208 -26.48 -17.89 13.14
C LYS A 208 -26.30 -18.97 12.06
N GLN A 209 -25.30 -18.80 11.20
CA GLN A 209 -24.95 -19.75 10.14
C GLN A 209 -23.93 -20.80 10.60
N ASN A 210 -23.56 -20.83 11.88
CA ASN A 210 -22.56 -21.72 12.48
C ASN A 210 -21.17 -21.63 11.81
N VAL A 211 -20.77 -20.43 11.37
CA VAL A 211 -19.44 -20.19 10.80
C VAL A 211 -18.53 -19.61 11.87
N GLU A 212 -17.52 -20.39 12.30
CA GLU A 212 -16.47 -19.93 13.23
C GLU A 212 -17.01 -19.13 14.43
N ASN A 213 -17.97 -19.71 15.15
CA ASN A 213 -18.73 -19.01 16.20
C ASN A 213 -17.82 -18.39 17.27
N GLU A 214 -16.81 -19.13 17.76
CA GLU A 214 -15.88 -18.63 18.78
C GLU A 214 -15.14 -17.37 18.31
N SER A 215 -14.62 -17.38 17.08
CA SER A 215 -13.93 -16.24 16.48
C SER A 215 -14.87 -15.05 16.31
N CYS A 216 -16.10 -15.30 15.83
CA CYS A 216 -17.11 -14.26 15.67
C CYS A 216 -17.52 -13.62 17.00
N GLU A 217 -17.72 -14.42 18.06
CA GLU A 217 -18.07 -13.94 19.40
C GLU A 217 -16.97 -13.04 19.99
N GLN A 218 -15.70 -13.39 19.80
CA GLN A 218 -14.56 -12.56 20.23
C GLN A 218 -14.53 -11.21 19.49
N LEU A 219 -14.79 -11.21 18.18
CA LEU A 219 -14.84 -9.99 17.38
C LEU A 219 -16.06 -9.11 17.74
N ILE A 220 -17.22 -9.72 18.00
CA ILE A 220 -18.42 -9.03 18.48
C ILE A 220 -18.14 -8.35 19.83
N SER A 221 -17.44 -9.04 20.74
CA SER A 221 -17.06 -8.49 22.04
C SER A 221 -16.16 -7.26 21.90
N MET A 222 -15.19 -7.30 20.98
CA MET A 222 -14.33 -6.14 20.65
C MET A 222 -15.15 -4.97 20.12
N ILE A 223 -16.05 -5.19 19.16
CA ILE A 223 -16.89 -4.12 18.59
C ILE A 223 -17.78 -3.52 19.69
N ALA A 224 -18.34 -4.35 20.56
CA ALA A 224 -19.12 -3.87 21.71
C ALA A 224 -18.26 -3.05 22.68
N ALA A 225 -17.00 -3.43 22.91
CA ALA A 225 -16.07 -2.66 23.73
C ALA A 225 -15.78 -1.27 23.11
N MET A 226 -15.56 -1.20 21.80
CA MET A 226 -15.37 0.09 21.11
C MET A 226 -16.60 0.98 21.17
N LEU A 227 -17.79 0.43 20.97
CA LEU A 227 -19.05 1.16 21.11
C LEU A 227 -19.23 1.70 22.55
N ARG A 228 -18.86 0.90 23.57
CA ARG A 228 -18.85 1.35 24.97
C ARG A 228 -17.88 2.51 25.17
N VAL A 229 -16.68 2.46 24.59
CA VAL A 229 -15.73 3.58 24.65
C VAL A 229 -16.33 4.84 24.03
N MET A 230 -16.93 4.76 22.85
CA MET A 230 -17.60 5.89 22.19
C MET A 230 -18.73 6.47 23.05
N GLN A 231 -19.48 5.63 23.77
CA GLN A 231 -20.54 6.08 24.68
C GLN A 231 -19.97 6.78 25.92
N LEU A 232 -18.92 6.22 26.54
CA LEU A 232 -18.28 6.77 27.74
C LEU A 232 -17.58 8.12 27.48
N THR A 233 -17.10 8.35 26.26
CA THR A 233 -16.40 9.59 25.88
C THR A 233 -17.34 10.67 25.35
N ARG A 234 -18.58 10.33 24.98
CA ARG A 234 -19.53 11.28 24.37
C ARG A 234 -19.76 12.53 25.22
N SER A 235 -19.83 12.40 26.54
CA SER A 235 -20.03 13.54 27.46
C SER A 235 -18.78 14.39 27.68
N ARG A 236 -17.61 13.93 27.20
CA ARG A 236 -16.31 14.59 27.40
C ARG A 236 -15.84 15.38 26.17
N LEU A 237 -16.65 15.39 25.10
CA LEU A 237 -16.37 16.16 23.89
C LEU A 237 -16.34 17.66 24.19
N VAL A 238 -15.31 18.35 23.70
CA VAL A 238 -15.11 19.78 23.94
C VAL A 238 -15.39 20.56 22.65
N HIS A 239 -16.14 21.65 22.76
CA HIS A 239 -16.35 22.59 21.64
C HIS A 239 -15.14 23.51 21.50
N VAL A 240 -14.46 23.45 20.35
CA VAL A 240 -13.40 24.40 20.01
C VAL A 240 -13.95 25.42 19.02
N GLY A 241 -14.50 26.52 19.54
CA GLY A 241 -15.13 27.56 18.72
C GLY A 241 -16.56 27.24 18.25
N GLU A 242 -17.17 28.17 17.54
CA GLU A 242 -18.60 28.12 17.17
C GLU A 242 -18.91 27.21 15.98
N SER A 243 -17.91 26.90 15.13
CA SER A 243 -18.09 26.17 13.87
C SER A 243 -17.43 24.79 13.82
N ALA A 244 -16.58 24.44 14.79
CA ALA A 244 -15.92 23.13 14.82
C ALA A 244 -16.79 22.07 15.48
N GLN A 245 -16.68 20.82 15.00
CA GLN A 245 -17.34 19.71 15.66
C GLN A 245 -16.71 19.45 17.05
N PRO A 246 -17.52 19.09 18.06
CA PRO A 246 -17.02 18.75 19.39
C PRO A 246 -15.99 17.63 19.28
N THR A 247 -14.78 17.88 19.76
CA THR A 247 -13.68 16.93 19.62
C THR A 247 -12.97 16.76 20.97
N GLN A 248 -12.45 15.57 21.20
CA GLN A 248 -11.52 15.32 22.29
C GLN A 248 -10.33 14.53 21.75
N VAL A 249 -9.15 14.88 22.23
CA VAL A 249 -7.89 14.22 21.90
C VAL A 249 -7.40 13.52 23.15
N TRP A 250 -6.95 12.27 22.99
CA TRP A 250 -6.37 11.48 24.06
C TRP A 250 -4.92 11.13 23.70
N THR A 251 -4.06 11.13 24.71
CA THR A 251 -2.74 10.52 24.60
C THR A 251 -2.86 9.00 24.49
N GLY A 252 -1.83 8.34 23.96
CA GLY A 252 -1.81 6.89 23.79
C GLY A 252 -2.05 6.13 25.11
N THR A 253 -1.52 6.64 26.23
CA THR A 253 -1.71 6.05 27.57
C THR A 253 -3.13 6.21 28.10
N GLU A 254 -3.76 7.37 27.85
CA GLU A 254 -5.14 7.62 28.31
C GLU A 254 -6.14 6.74 27.57
N ILE A 255 -6.05 6.68 26.23
CA ILE A 255 -6.97 5.85 25.44
C ILE A 255 -6.75 4.36 25.70
N SER A 256 -5.49 3.92 25.85
CA SER A 256 -5.18 2.52 26.20
C SER A 256 -5.75 2.15 27.56
N GLY A 257 -5.64 3.04 28.55
CA GLY A 257 -6.25 2.83 29.87
C GLY A 257 -7.77 2.72 29.78
N LEU A 258 -8.42 3.63 29.04
CA LEU A 258 -9.86 3.60 28.83
C LEU A 258 -10.33 2.31 28.13
N MET A 259 -9.62 1.88 27.09
CA MET A 259 -9.91 0.62 26.40
C MET A 259 -9.70 -0.59 27.30
N GLY A 260 -8.69 -0.57 28.18
CA GLY A 260 -8.50 -1.58 29.22
C GLY A 260 -9.73 -1.73 30.13
N THR A 261 -10.40 -0.64 30.51
CA THR A 261 -11.59 -0.70 31.37
C THR A 261 -12.80 -1.39 30.74
N VAL A 262 -12.89 -1.41 29.41
CA VAL A 262 -13.97 -2.09 28.68
C VAL A 262 -13.60 -3.51 28.23
N GLY A 263 -12.45 -4.01 28.69
CA GLY A 263 -11.93 -5.33 28.36
C GLY A 263 -11.13 -5.39 27.06
N LEU A 264 -10.68 -4.26 26.51
CA LEU A 264 -9.90 -4.20 25.27
C LEU A 264 -8.46 -3.71 25.54
N GLY A 265 -7.75 -4.46 26.39
CA GLY A 265 -6.34 -4.23 26.69
C GLY A 265 -5.39 -4.90 25.67
N PRO A 266 -4.06 -4.71 25.80
CA PRO A 266 -3.06 -5.22 24.87
C PRO A 266 -3.15 -6.74 24.64
N GLU A 267 -3.32 -7.53 25.72
CA GLU A 267 -3.44 -8.99 25.62
C GLU A 267 -4.71 -9.41 24.88
N GLN A 268 -5.83 -8.71 25.13
CA GLN A 268 -7.09 -9.02 24.45
C GLN A 268 -7.00 -8.70 22.96
N VAL A 269 -6.30 -7.63 22.57
CA VAL A 269 -6.12 -7.29 21.15
C VAL A 269 -5.40 -8.41 20.41
N LEU A 270 -4.38 -9.04 21.01
CA LEU A 270 -3.70 -10.22 20.42
C LEU A 270 -4.66 -11.40 20.22
N VAL A 271 -5.52 -11.68 21.20
CA VAL A 271 -6.51 -12.76 21.11
C VAL A 271 -7.49 -12.50 19.97
N VAL A 272 -8.03 -11.28 19.89
CA VAL A 272 -9.02 -10.91 18.89
C VAL A 272 -8.40 -10.82 17.48
N GLU A 273 -7.13 -10.43 17.37
CA GLU A 273 -6.39 -10.47 16.09
C GLU A 273 -6.23 -11.90 15.57
N ARG A 274 -5.89 -12.86 16.44
CA ARG A 274 -5.82 -14.28 16.04
C ARG A 274 -7.18 -14.81 15.59
N ALA A 275 -8.26 -14.43 16.29
CA ALA A 275 -9.63 -14.77 15.88
C ALA A 275 -9.97 -14.20 14.50
N TYR A 276 -9.59 -12.94 14.22
CA TYR A 276 -9.79 -12.35 12.91
C TYR A 276 -9.04 -13.09 11.80
N ARG A 277 -7.75 -13.43 12.02
CA ARG A 277 -6.97 -14.22 11.05
C ARG A 277 -7.61 -15.58 10.79
N LYS A 278 -8.04 -16.30 11.84
CA LYS A 278 -8.72 -17.59 11.74
C LYS A 278 -10.01 -17.49 10.93
N LEU A 279 -10.85 -16.49 11.23
CA LEU A 279 -12.07 -16.22 10.46
C LEU A 279 -11.77 -15.91 9.00
N SER A 280 -10.74 -15.08 8.73
CA SER A 280 -10.35 -14.72 7.37
C SER A 280 -9.89 -15.94 6.56
N THR A 281 -9.13 -16.87 7.16
CA THR A 281 -8.72 -18.13 6.52
C THR A 281 -9.92 -18.97 6.12
N VAL A 282 -10.86 -19.20 7.05
CA VAL A 282 -12.09 -19.99 6.79
C VAL A 282 -12.95 -19.34 5.71
N MET A 283 -13.03 -18.01 5.68
CA MET A 283 -13.75 -17.28 4.63
C MET A 283 -13.09 -17.42 3.25
N ASN A 284 -11.76 -17.46 3.18
CA ASN A 284 -11.01 -17.60 1.94
C ASN A 284 -11.03 -19.05 1.40
N GLU A 285 -10.90 -20.06 2.25
CA GLU A 285 -10.99 -21.48 1.86
C GLU A 285 -12.34 -21.79 1.19
N ASN A 286 -13.43 -21.30 1.79
CA ASN A 286 -14.79 -21.42 1.26
C ASN A 286 -14.99 -20.80 -0.14
N SER A 287 -14.10 -19.89 -0.55
CA SER A 287 -14.12 -19.22 -1.86
C SER A 287 -13.36 -19.97 -2.96
N SER A 288 -12.35 -20.78 -2.60
CA SER A 288 -11.47 -21.49 -3.54
C SER A 288 -12.07 -22.78 -4.13
N GLU A 289 -12.97 -23.45 -3.39
CA GLU A 289 -13.68 -24.65 -3.87
C GLU A 289 -14.77 -24.35 -4.93
N ALA A 290 -15.08 -23.08 -5.19
CA ALA A 290 -16.21 -22.68 -6.06
C ALA A 290 -15.88 -22.70 -7.57
N THR A 291 -14.67 -23.06 -7.98
CA THR A 291 -14.31 -23.09 -9.42
C THR A 291 -14.76 -24.36 -10.16
N ASN A 292 -15.26 -25.40 -9.45
CA ASN A 292 -15.54 -26.70 -10.08
C ASN A 292 -16.98 -27.26 -9.98
N SER A 293 -17.99 -26.48 -9.56
CA SER A 293 -19.37 -26.98 -9.61
C SER A 293 -20.38 -25.86 -9.81
N ARG A 294 -20.92 -25.79 -11.03
CA ARG A 294 -22.17 -25.09 -11.35
C ARG A 294 -23.32 -25.82 -10.64
N GLU A 295 -24.31 -25.06 -10.20
CA GLU A 295 -25.59 -25.47 -9.60
C GLU A 295 -25.55 -25.75 -8.08
N ASN A 296 -25.87 -24.74 -7.24
CA ASN A 296 -27.16 -24.67 -6.52
C ASN A 296 -27.26 -23.39 -5.68
N SER A 297 -28.47 -22.87 -5.56
CA SER A 297 -28.83 -21.66 -4.80
C SER A 297 -28.74 -21.88 -3.28
N ASN A 298 -27.62 -21.49 -2.69
CA ASN A 298 -27.55 -20.95 -1.33
C ASN A 298 -26.30 -20.07 -1.29
N ALA A 299 -26.49 -18.75 -1.20
CA ALA A 299 -25.38 -17.81 -1.14
C ALA A 299 -24.55 -18.13 0.12
N LYS A 300 -23.32 -18.63 -0.07
CA LYS A 300 -22.43 -18.97 1.04
C LYS A 300 -22.26 -17.72 1.94
N PRO A 301 -22.19 -17.89 3.27
CA PRO A 301 -21.92 -16.80 4.21
C PRO A 301 -20.69 -16.01 3.79
N LYS A 302 -20.86 -14.71 3.53
CA LYS A 302 -19.75 -13.78 3.30
C LYS A 302 -19.99 -12.55 4.15
N LEU A 303 -18.94 -12.11 4.84
CA LEU A 303 -18.92 -10.81 5.47
C LEU A 303 -18.98 -9.73 4.36
N ALA A 304 -19.70 -8.64 4.58
CA ALA A 304 -19.72 -7.55 3.63
C ALA A 304 -18.31 -6.95 3.45
N THR A 305 -17.98 -6.50 2.23
CA THR A 305 -16.67 -5.90 1.93
C THR A 305 -16.35 -4.70 2.83
N SER A 306 -17.38 -3.91 3.19
CA SER A 306 -17.23 -2.79 4.13
C SER A 306 -16.79 -3.23 5.52
N SER A 307 -17.31 -4.37 5.98
CA SER A 307 -17.07 -4.93 7.30
C SER A 307 -15.69 -5.57 7.38
N LEU A 308 -15.24 -6.22 6.30
CA LEU A 308 -13.86 -6.69 6.16
C LEU A 308 -12.87 -5.53 6.21
N HIS A 309 -13.12 -4.47 5.42
CA HIS A 309 -12.24 -3.31 5.37
C HIS A 309 -12.16 -2.58 6.73
N LEU A 310 -13.29 -2.42 7.42
CA LEU A 310 -13.34 -1.87 8.78
C LEU A 310 -12.43 -2.67 9.73
N MET A 311 -12.56 -4.00 9.72
CA MET A 311 -11.78 -4.87 10.61
C MET A 311 -10.29 -4.81 10.28
N GLN A 312 -9.90 -4.87 9.00
CA GLN A 312 -8.50 -4.73 8.58
C GLN A 312 -7.89 -3.42 9.05
N ALA A 313 -8.55 -2.30 8.77
CA ALA A 313 -8.04 -0.99 9.14
C ALA A 313 -7.98 -0.82 10.66
N LEU A 314 -8.97 -1.34 11.38
CA LEU A 314 -8.98 -1.32 12.85
C LEU A 314 -7.78 -2.06 13.44
N PHE A 315 -7.46 -3.28 12.97
CA PHE A 315 -6.31 -4.03 13.50
C PHE A 315 -4.98 -3.37 13.16
N VAL A 316 -4.86 -2.69 12.02
CA VAL A 316 -3.66 -1.89 11.71
C VAL A 316 -3.47 -0.78 12.75
N VAL A 317 -4.52 0.00 13.04
CA VAL A 317 -4.45 1.10 14.03
C VAL A 317 -4.19 0.57 15.45
N LEU A 318 -4.89 -0.49 15.87
CA LEU A 318 -4.68 -1.13 17.17
C LEU A 318 -3.25 -1.70 17.28
N GLY A 319 -2.75 -2.27 16.19
CA GLY A 319 -1.39 -2.79 16.09
C GLY A 319 -0.34 -1.72 16.32
N TYR A 320 -0.51 -0.51 15.76
CA TYR A 320 0.36 0.63 16.02
C TYR A 320 0.23 1.13 17.46
N MET A 321 -0.99 1.29 17.96
CA MET A 321 -1.27 1.83 19.28
C MET A 321 -0.68 0.97 20.40
N PHE A 322 -0.79 -0.35 20.29
CA PHE A 322 -0.25 -1.29 21.28
C PHE A 322 1.15 -1.83 20.95
N ARG A 323 1.79 -1.32 19.88
CA ARG A 323 3.08 -1.80 19.36
C ARG A 323 3.13 -3.30 19.07
N ILE A 324 1.98 -3.91 18.80
CA ILE A 324 1.86 -5.34 18.48
C ILE A 324 2.52 -5.65 17.13
N LEU A 325 2.51 -4.70 16.18
CA LEU A 325 3.18 -4.85 14.89
C LEU A 325 4.70 -5.03 15.00
N LEU A 326 5.34 -4.50 16.06
CA LEU A 326 6.78 -4.70 16.30
C LEU A 326 7.11 -6.11 16.80
N ILE A 327 6.17 -6.78 17.48
CA ILE A 327 6.39 -8.13 18.03
C ILE A 327 6.26 -9.20 16.94
N VAL A 328 5.36 -9.00 15.96
CA VAL A 328 5.27 -9.90 14.79
C VAL A 328 6.48 -9.71 13.85
N ALA A 329 6.96 -8.47 13.69
CA ALA A 329 8.16 -8.20 12.89
C ALA A 329 9.46 -8.78 13.49
N THR A 330 9.49 -9.07 14.80
CA THR A 330 10.63 -9.78 15.43
C THR A 330 10.62 -11.29 15.19
N GLU A 331 9.48 -11.88 14.81
CA GLU A 331 9.41 -13.30 14.46
C GLU A 331 9.67 -13.55 12.96
N ASP A 332 9.32 -12.59 12.08
CA ASP A 332 9.50 -12.69 10.62
C ASP A 332 10.64 -11.82 10.06
N GLY A 333 11.78 -11.78 10.75
CA GLY A 333 13.10 -11.54 10.14
C GLY A 333 13.29 -10.22 9.36
N TRP A 334 13.48 -9.12 10.07
CA TRP A 334 14.38 -8.07 9.59
C TRP A 334 15.78 -8.37 10.12
N HIS A 335 16.51 -9.24 9.41
CA HIS A 335 17.96 -9.28 9.57
C HIS A 335 18.56 -8.10 8.78
N GLU A 336 19.45 -7.39 9.47
CA GLU A 336 20.19 -6.18 9.09
C GLU A 336 20.76 -6.14 7.67
#